data_AF-A0A917F3J7-F1
#
_entry.id   AF-A0A917F3J7-F1
#
_cell.length_a   1.000
_cell.length_b   1.000
_cell.length_c   1.000
_cell.angle_alpha   90.00
_cell.angle_beta   90.00
_cell.angle_gamma   90.00
#
_symmetry.space_group_name_H-M   'P 1'
#
loop_
_entity.id
_entity.type
_entity.pdbx_description
1 polymer ?
#
loop_
_entity_poly.entity_id
_entity_poly.type
_entity_poly.pdbx_seq_one_letter_code
_entity_poly.pdbx_strand_id
1 'polypeptide(L)'
;MPGGTAAENLAYFDYVNSQTISTAAAQNQTAGGVAFTSALRTGGFAIADMQVTPDITTVGVKADSIQFSVAMKGQCLVGQYGFGQYHSLVAPLLGTGKCLIGDTRAIDW
;
A
#
# COMPACT_ATOMS: atom_id res chain seq x y z
N MET A 1 12.25 9.24 -3.59
CA MET A 1 12.36 9.36 -5.06
C MET A 1 12.65 8.01 -5.70
N PRO A 2 12.33 7.83 -7.01
CA PRO A 2 12.72 6.64 -7.77
C PRO A 2 14.20 6.31 -7.56
N GLY A 3 14.51 5.07 -7.16
CA GLY A 3 15.88 4.62 -6.87
C GLY A 3 16.44 4.98 -5.48
N GLY A 4 15.67 5.63 -4.60
CA GLY A 4 16.05 5.88 -3.20
C GLY A 4 15.97 4.65 -2.29
N THR A 5 16.09 4.83 -0.98
CA THR A 5 15.78 3.84 0.09
C THR A 5 14.36 4.02 0.60
N ALA A 6 13.83 3.01 1.31
CA ALA A 6 12.47 3.08 1.85
C ALA A 6 12.30 4.31 2.76
N ALA A 7 13.26 4.59 3.63
CA ALA A 7 13.25 5.78 4.48
C ALA A 7 13.19 7.10 3.69
N GLU A 8 13.96 7.22 2.60
CA GLU A 8 13.94 8.42 1.74
C GLU A 8 12.64 8.58 0.94
N ASN A 9 11.88 7.50 0.78
CA ASN A 9 10.61 7.51 0.05
C ASN A 9 9.39 7.59 0.97
N LEU A 10 9.53 7.46 2.29
CA LEU A 10 8.41 7.42 3.22
C LEU A 10 7.53 8.68 3.11
N ALA A 11 8.13 9.87 3.12
CA ALA A 11 7.37 11.11 2.99
C ALA A 11 6.60 11.21 1.66
N TYR A 12 7.17 10.72 0.56
CA TYR A 12 6.49 10.71 -0.74
C TYR A 12 5.39 9.65 -0.80
N PHE A 13 5.64 8.48 -0.22
CA PHE A 13 4.64 7.42 -0.05
C PHE A 13 3.42 7.93 0.73
N ASP A 14 3.65 8.61 1.86
CA ASP A 14 2.59 9.22 2.68
C ASP A 14 1.84 10.32 1.94
N TYR A 15 2.55 11.14 1.17
CA TYR A 15 1.94 12.15 0.33
C TYR A 15 0.99 11.54 -0.72
N VAL A 16 1.41 10.50 -1.43
CA VAL A 16 0.57 9.82 -2.44
C VAL A 16 -0.66 9.18 -1.79
N ASN A 17 -0.48 8.51 -0.65
CA ASN A 17 -1.56 7.82 0.05
C ASN A 17 -2.57 8.80 0.66
N SER A 18 -2.12 9.89 1.28
CA SER A 18 -3.01 10.94 1.80
C SER A 18 -3.83 11.62 0.70
N GLN A 19 -3.24 11.88 -0.47
CA GLN A 19 -3.96 12.39 -1.64
C GLN A 19 -5.00 11.40 -2.16
N THR A 20 -4.69 10.10 -2.15
CA THR A 20 -5.62 9.04 -2.54
C THR A 20 -6.84 8.99 -1.60
N ILE A 21 -6.60 9.11 -0.29
CA ILE A 21 -7.65 9.15 0.73
C ILE A 21 -8.54 10.37 0.55
N SER A 22 -7.93 11.56 0.39
CA SER A 22 -8.65 12.82 0.18
C SER A 22 -9.53 12.77 -1.06
N THR A 23 -9.00 12.23 -2.16
CA THR A 23 -9.73 12.07 -3.43
C THR A 23 -10.94 11.14 -3.27
N ALA A 24 -10.75 9.99 -2.63
CA ALA A 24 -11.86 9.06 -2.37
C ALA A 24 -12.92 9.68 -1.45
N ALA A 25 -12.50 10.40 -0.41
CA ALA A 25 -13.40 11.08 0.51
C ALA A 25 -14.25 12.15 -0.20
N ALA A 26 -13.66 12.92 -1.12
CA ALA A 26 -14.39 13.88 -1.94
C ALA A 26 -15.49 13.24 -2.82
N GLN A 27 -15.39 11.94 -3.08
CA GLN A 27 -16.36 11.16 -3.84
C GLN A 27 -17.32 10.35 -2.94
N ASN A 28 -17.30 10.57 -1.62
CA ASN A 28 -18.03 9.76 -0.63
C ASN A 28 -17.68 8.26 -0.71
N GLN A 29 -16.42 7.95 -1.03
CA GLN A 29 -15.89 6.60 -1.15
C GLN A 29 -14.76 6.37 -0.13
N THR A 30 -14.46 5.10 0.14
CA THR A 30 -13.31 4.70 0.94
C THR A 30 -12.27 4.08 0.02
N ALA A 31 -11.08 4.68 -0.04
CA ALA A 31 -9.95 4.15 -0.81
C ALA A 31 -9.67 2.69 -0.43
N GLY A 32 -9.62 1.82 -1.45
CA GLY A 32 -9.25 0.42 -1.31
C GLY A 32 -7.88 0.14 -1.93
N GLY A 33 -7.44 -1.11 -1.90
CA GLY A 33 -6.11 -1.56 -2.29
C GLY A 33 -5.80 -1.21 -3.73
N VAL A 34 -6.79 -1.32 -4.63
CA VAL A 34 -6.68 -0.89 -6.03
C VAL A 34 -6.38 0.60 -6.13
N ALA A 35 -7.02 1.45 -5.33
CA ALA A 35 -6.78 2.89 -5.37
C ALA A 35 -5.36 3.22 -4.90
N PHE A 36 -4.91 2.63 -3.79
CA PHE A 36 -3.56 2.86 -3.26
C PHE A 36 -2.46 2.36 -4.20
N THR A 37 -2.50 1.10 -4.66
CA THR A 37 -1.45 0.59 -5.54
C THR A 37 -1.46 1.28 -6.90
N SER A 38 -2.63 1.68 -7.43
CA SER A 38 -2.70 2.44 -8.69
C SER A 38 -2.12 3.85 -8.54
N ALA A 39 -2.37 4.50 -7.41
CA ALA A 39 -1.78 5.80 -7.10
C ALA A 39 -0.26 5.70 -6.94
N LEU A 40 0.23 4.67 -6.23
CA LEU A 40 1.66 4.41 -6.08
C LEU A 40 2.32 4.06 -7.41
N ARG A 41 1.66 3.29 -8.28
CA ARG A 41 2.13 3.02 -9.64
C ARG A 41 2.31 4.30 -10.43
N THR A 42 1.30 5.17 -10.40
CA THR A 42 1.35 6.49 -11.05
C THR A 42 2.44 7.38 -10.44
N GLY A 43 2.70 7.22 -9.14
CA GLY A 43 3.81 7.85 -8.41
C GLY A 43 5.19 7.28 -8.74
N GLY A 44 5.29 6.28 -9.61
CA GLY A 44 6.56 5.71 -10.08
C GLY A 44 7.11 4.55 -9.25
N PHE A 45 6.32 3.99 -8.33
CA PHE A 45 6.65 2.72 -7.67
C PHE A 45 6.30 1.54 -8.58
N ALA A 46 7.18 0.53 -8.65
CA ALA A 46 6.97 -0.62 -9.53
C ALA A 46 5.97 -1.62 -8.91
N ILE A 47 4.98 -2.06 -9.69
CA ILE A 47 3.99 -3.06 -9.26
C ILE A 47 4.66 -4.37 -8.84
N ALA A 48 5.76 -4.77 -9.47
CA ALA A 48 6.50 -5.99 -9.13
C ALA A 48 7.04 -5.98 -7.69
N ASP A 49 7.26 -4.78 -7.12
CA ASP A 49 7.71 -4.60 -5.75
C ASP A 49 6.54 -4.42 -4.77
N MET A 50 5.30 -4.37 -5.27
CA MET A 50 4.11 -4.12 -4.46
C MET A 50 3.47 -5.40 -3.94
N GLN A 51 2.94 -5.31 -2.72
CA GLN A 51 2.07 -6.32 -2.13
C GLN A 51 0.85 -5.63 -1.54
N VAL A 52 -0.31 -6.28 -1.60
CA VAL A 52 -1.55 -5.76 -1.03
C VAL A 52 -2.39 -6.92 -0.49
N THR A 53 -3.00 -6.73 0.68
CA THR A 53 -3.93 -7.69 1.27
C THR A 53 -5.26 -7.70 0.50
N PRO A 54 -6.04 -8.79 0.54
CA PRO A 54 -7.36 -8.84 -0.08
C PRO A 54 -8.28 -7.74 0.45
N ASP A 55 -8.94 -7.03 -0.46
CA ASP A 55 -9.98 -6.01 -0.15
C ASP A 55 -11.34 -6.62 0.21
N ILE A 56 -11.50 -7.92 -0.01
CA ILE A 56 -12.72 -8.69 0.20
C ILE A 56 -12.33 -9.93 1.02
N THR A 57 -12.99 -10.10 2.16
CA THR A 57 -12.85 -11.28 3.02
C THR A 57 -13.43 -12.52 2.33
N THR A 58 -13.07 -13.71 2.80
CA THR A 58 -13.59 -14.99 2.25
C THR A 58 -15.13 -15.08 2.26
N VAL A 59 -15.80 -14.29 3.08
CA VAL A 59 -17.27 -14.21 3.17
C VAL A 59 -17.89 -13.11 2.29
N GLY A 60 -17.10 -12.45 1.43
CA GLY A 60 -17.59 -11.47 0.45
C GLY A 60 -17.80 -10.06 1.00
N VAL A 61 -17.32 -9.77 2.21
CA VAL A 61 -17.44 -8.43 2.84
C VAL A 61 -16.15 -7.65 2.64
N LYS A 62 -16.27 -6.34 2.43
CA LYS A 62 -15.13 -5.42 2.34
C LYS A 62 -14.25 -5.57 3.58
N ALA A 63 -12.94 -5.71 3.38
CA ALA A 63 -12.00 -5.77 4.49
C ALA A 63 -12.06 -4.48 5.31
N ASP A 64 -12.14 -4.62 6.64
CA ASP A 64 -12.18 -3.50 7.59
C ASP A 64 -10.92 -2.64 7.55
N SER A 65 -9.81 -3.25 7.18
CA SER A 65 -8.56 -2.58 6.89
C SER A 65 -7.83 -3.28 5.76
N ILE A 66 -7.07 -2.51 5.01
CA ILE A 66 -6.19 -2.98 3.96
C ILE A 66 -4.76 -2.62 4.32
N GLN A 67 -3.84 -3.51 3.98
CA GLN A 67 -2.43 -3.29 4.13
C GLN A 67 -1.76 -3.48 2.78
N PHE A 68 -0.86 -2.56 2.46
CA PHE A 68 -0.11 -2.58 1.23
C PHE A 68 1.34 -2.22 1.51
N SER A 69 2.23 -2.64 0.63
CA SER A 69 3.64 -2.34 0.79
C SER A 69 4.38 -2.23 -0.52
N VAL A 70 5.52 -1.54 -0.50
CA VAL A 70 6.47 -1.49 -1.61
C VAL A 70 7.84 -1.94 -1.09
N ALA A 71 8.39 -2.99 -1.68
CA ALA A 71 9.74 -3.44 -1.43
C ALA A 71 10.74 -2.51 -2.11
N MET A 72 11.80 -2.12 -1.42
CA MET A 72 12.87 -1.33 -1.99
C MET A 72 14.17 -1.49 -1.21
N LYS A 73 15.25 -1.86 -1.91
CA LYS A 73 16.63 -1.95 -1.38
C LYS A 73 16.73 -2.69 -0.03
N GLY A 74 16.03 -3.82 0.11
CA GLY A 74 16.10 -4.61 1.34
C GLY A 74 15.12 -4.20 2.44
N GLN A 75 14.35 -3.14 2.22
CA GLN A 75 13.36 -2.61 3.15
C GLN A 75 11.97 -2.55 2.49
N CYS A 76 10.97 -2.28 3.31
CA CYS A 76 9.58 -2.21 2.93
C CYS A 76 8.99 -0.91 3.42
N LEU A 77 8.36 -0.18 2.51
CA LEU A 77 7.35 0.81 2.88
C LEU A 77 6.05 0.06 3.11
N VAL A 78 5.47 0.17 4.30
CA VAL A 78 4.20 -0.49 4.63
C VAL A 78 3.20 0.59 4.95
N GLY A 79 2.05 0.54 4.28
CA GLY A 79 0.90 1.39 4.55
C GLY A 79 -0.28 0.53 5.00
N GLN A 80 -1.02 1.02 5.98
CA GLN A 80 -2.28 0.44 6.43
C GLN A 80 -3.35 1.53 6.38
N TYR A 81 -4.50 1.17 5.84
CA TYR A 81 -5.67 2.04 5.84
C TYR A 81 -6.93 1.27 6.25
N GLY A 82 -7.63 1.77 7.26
CA GLY A 82 -8.84 1.17 7.79
C GLY A 82 -9.54 2.11 8.75
N PHE A 83 -10.86 2.02 8.85
CA PHE A 83 -11.67 2.89 9.74
C PHE A 83 -11.36 4.40 9.61
N GLY A 84 -11.01 4.87 8.41
CA GLY A 84 -10.65 6.27 8.15
C GLY A 84 -9.29 6.71 8.67
N GLN A 85 -8.47 5.78 9.20
CA GLN A 85 -7.13 6.06 9.69
C GLN A 85 -6.09 5.46 8.74
N TYR A 86 -5.06 6.26 8.46
CA TYR A 86 -3.90 5.84 7.66
C TYR A 86 -2.65 5.87 8.51
N HIS A 87 -1.90 4.77 8.49
CA HIS A 87 -0.60 4.65 9.14
C HIS A 87 0.41 4.07 8.17
N SER A 88 1.65 4.49 8.31
CA SER A 88 2.77 3.98 7.52
C SER A 88 4.01 3.77 8.38
N LEU A 89 4.87 2.88 7.91
CA LEU A 89 6.15 2.60 8.53
C LEU A 89 7.15 2.07 7.51
N VAL A 90 8.43 2.14 7.89
CA VAL A 90 9.51 1.44 7.21
C VAL A 90 9.84 0.18 8.01
N ALA A 91 9.76 -0.97 7.37
CA ALA A 91 10.12 -2.26 7.94
C ALA A 91 11.28 -2.91 7.17
N PRO A 92 12.09 -3.78 7.79
CA PRO A 92 12.99 -4.67 7.05
C PRO A 92 12.18 -5.68 6.23
N LEU A 93 12.77 -6.20 5.15
CA LEU A 93 12.23 -7.38 4.47
C LEU A 93 12.13 -8.55 5.44
N LEU A 94 11.08 -9.33 5.29
CA LEU A 94 10.95 -10.61 5.98
C LEU A 94 11.98 -11.60 5.41
N GLY A 95 12.37 -12.61 6.19
CA GLY A 95 13.26 -13.68 5.72
C GLY A 95 12.75 -14.44 4.48
N THR A 96 11.47 -14.28 4.15
CA THR A 96 10.82 -14.79 2.94
C THR A 96 11.04 -13.92 1.69
N GLY A 97 11.71 -12.77 1.82
CA GLY A 97 11.85 -11.78 0.74
C GLY A 97 10.58 -10.96 0.48
N LYS A 98 9.56 -11.10 1.33
CA LYS A 98 8.30 -10.35 1.26
C LYS A 98 8.24 -9.21 2.28
N CYS A 99 7.27 -8.33 2.12
CA CYS A 99 7.03 -7.20 3.02
C CYS A 99 5.83 -7.43 3.95
N LEU A 100 4.85 -8.22 3.49
CA LEU A 100 3.65 -8.53 4.26
C LEU A 100 3.67 -9.99 4.74
N ILE A 101 3.10 -10.20 5.91
CA ILE A 101 2.83 -11.53 6.47
C ILE A 101 1.39 -11.92 6.13
N GLY A 102 1.19 -13.15 5.66
CA GLY A 102 -0.13 -13.67 5.28
C GLY A 102 -0.37 -13.64 3.78
N ASP A 103 -1.65 -13.75 3.40
CA ASP A 103 -2.05 -13.78 2.00
C ASP A 103 -2.08 -12.38 1.38
N THR A 104 -1.41 -12.28 0.24
CA THR A 104 -1.40 -11.08 -0.60
C THR A 104 -2.06 -11.44 -1.93
N ARG A 105 -2.93 -10.56 -2.45
CA ARG A 105 -3.52 -10.76 -3.78
C ARG A 105 -2.54 -10.32 -4.87
N ALA A 106 -2.65 -10.96 -6.04
CA ALA A 106 -1.95 -10.49 -7.24
C ALA A 106 -2.44 -9.09 -7.62
N ILE A 107 -1.53 -8.28 -8.15
CA ILE A 107 -1.80 -6.95 -8.70
C ILE A 107 -1.78 -7.05 -10.22
N ASP A 108 -2.94 -7.28 -10.82
CA ASP A 108 -3.14 -7.61 -12.25
C ASP A 108 -3.83 -6.50 -13.06
N TRP A 109 -3.94 -5.30 -12.50
CA TRP A 109 -4.53 -4.10 -13.11
C TRP A 109 -3.49 -3.03 -13.47
#